data_AF-A0A9N9HHV9-F1
#
_entry.id   AF-A0A9N9HHV9-F1
#
_cell.length_a   1.000
_cell.length_b   1.000
_cell.length_c   1.000
_cell.angle_alpha   90.00
_cell.angle_beta   90.00
_cell.angle_gamma   90.00
#
_symmetry.space_group_name_H-M   'P 1'
#
loop_
_entity.id
_entity.type
_entity.pdbx_description
1 polymer ?
#
loop_
_entity_poly.entity_id
_entity_poly.type
_entity_poly.pdbx_seq_one_letter_code
_entity_poly.pdbx_strand_id
1 'polypeptide(L)'
;EDAKLSRVSRQRSYYAIRFNGREYGPCFGDKDLSMKGCFNLEGSCSCQKDDYLDSITESTIFSVDEYEKLHCFTKEKDLICQNL
;
A
#
# COMPACT_ATOMS: atom_id res chain seq x y z
N GLU A 1 5.53 -4.31 -18.37
CA GLU A 1 6.46 -3.27 -17.89
C GLU A 1 5.58 -2.30 -17.11
N ASP A 2 5.14 -2.68 -15.91
CA ASP A 2 3.94 -2.07 -15.31
C ASP A 2 4.14 -1.73 -13.83
N ALA A 3 5.25 -1.05 -13.52
CA ALA A 3 5.37 -0.33 -12.26
C ALA A 3 4.64 1.02 -12.37
N LYS A 4 3.32 1.01 -12.55
CA LYS A 4 2.50 2.23 -12.48
C LYS A 4 2.28 2.58 -11.02
N LEU A 5 3.08 3.53 -10.53
CA LEU A 5 2.77 4.22 -9.27
C LEU A 5 1.45 4.98 -9.45
N SER A 6 0.34 4.35 -9.05
CA SER A 6 -0.98 4.99 -9.11
C SER A 6 -1.06 6.11 -8.06
N ARG A 7 -1.73 7.20 -8.40
CA ARG A 7 -1.91 8.36 -7.52
C ARG A 7 -3.29 8.31 -6.88
N VAL A 8 -3.38 8.67 -5.60
CA VAL A 8 -4.69 8.85 -4.97
C VAL A 8 -5.41 10.04 -5.60
N SER A 9 -6.72 9.91 -5.81
CA SER A 9 -7.55 11.04 -6.20
C SER A 9 -7.49 12.12 -5.11
N ARG A 10 -7.28 13.38 -5.49
CA ARG A 10 -7.25 14.51 -4.52
C ARG A 10 -8.50 14.55 -3.63
N GLN A 11 -9.65 14.25 -4.22
CA GLN A 11 -10.96 14.27 -3.56
C GLN A 11 -11.13 13.13 -2.55
N ARG A 12 -10.38 12.03 -2.71
CA ARG A 12 -10.45 10.83 -1.88
C ARG A 12 -9.16 10.56 -1.10
N SER A 13 -8.31 11.58 -0.97
CA SER A 13 -6.99 11.48 -0.32
C SER A 13 -7.04 11.02 1.14
N TYR A 14 -8.16 11.26 1.83
CA TYR A 14 -8.40 10.77 3.19
C TYR A 14 -8.56 9.25 3.29
N TYR A 15 -8.81 8.56 2.17
CA TYR A 15 -8.83 7.10 2.09
C TYR A 15 -7.52 6.49 1.58
N ALA A 16 -6.50 7.30 1.27
CA ALA A 16 -5.24 6.82 0.68
C ALA A 16 -4.62 5.64 1.44
N ILE A 17 -4.76 5.61 2.77
CA ILE A 17 -4.34 4.52 3.64
C ILE A 17 -5.46 4.31 4.67
N ARG A 18 -6.32 3.31 4.45
CA ARG A 18 -7.50 3.09 5.31
C ARG A 18 -7.28 2.07 6.42
N PHE A 19 -6.61 0.97 6.11
CA PHE A 19 -6.42 -0.13 7.06
C PHE A 19 -5.04 -0.06 7.69
N ASN A 20 -5.01 -0.24 9.01
CA ASN A 20 -3.79 -0.45 9.77
C ASN A 20 -4.04 -1.55 10.82
N GLY A 21 -3.01 -2.29 11.18
CA GLY A 21 -3.10 -3.42 12.09
C GLY A 21 -1.96 -4.39 11.89
N ARG A 22 -1.78 -5.34 12.83
CA ARG A 22 -0.72 -6.34 12.72
C ARG A 22 -1.04 -7.43 11.72
N GLU A 23 -2.32 -7.59 11.42
CA GLU A 23 -2.87 -8.51 10.44
C GLU A 23 -2.93 -7.92 9.02
N TYR A 24 -2.55 -6.65 8.82
CA TYR A 24 -2.58 -5.99 7.53
C TYR A 24 -1.17 -5.72 7.02
N GLY A 25 -0.98 -5.93 5.72
CA GLY A 25 0.19 -5.50 4.98
C GLY A 25 0.02 -4.07 4.49
N PRO A 26 0.71 -3.68 3.41
CA PRO A 26 0.40 -2.46 2.68
C PRO A 26 -1.07 -2.45 2.25
N CYS A 27 -1.78 -1.39 2.65
CA CYS A 27 -3.12 -1.11 2.16
C CYS A 27 -3.15 0.27 1.52
N PHE A 28 -3.71 0.34 0.32
CA PHE A 28 -3.90 1.58 -0.43
C PHE A 28 -5.38 1.75 -0.71
N GLY A 29 -5.88 2.96 -0.54
CA GLY A 29 -7.30 3.24 -0.70
C GLY A 29 -8.18 2.50 0.31
N ASP A 30 -9.47 2.61 0.10
CA ASP A 30 -10.53 1.79 0.64
C ASP A 30 -10.73 0.55 -0.23
N LYS A 31 -9.75 -0.36 -0.12
CA LYS A 31 -9.67 -1.65 -0.84
C LYS A 31 -9.08 -1.58 -2.25
N ASP A 32 -8.50 -0.46 -2.66
CA ASP A 32 -7.69 -0.39 -3.89
C ASP A 32 -6.56 -1.41 -3.88
N LEU A 33 -5.90 -1.57 -2.73
CA LEU A 33 -5.09 -2.74 -2.41
C LEU A 33 -5.37 -3.14 -0.97
N SER A 34 -5.77 -4.39 -0.76
CA SER A 34 -5.88 -4.99 0.57
C SER A 34 -5.00 -6.22 0.63
N MET A 35 -4.09 -6.26 1.59
CA MET A 35 -3.28 -7.43 1.93
C MET A 35 -3.54 -7.76 3.40
N LYS A 36 -4.17 -8.91 3.67
CA LYS A 36 -4.62 -9.29 5.02
C LYS A 36 -4.20 -10.71 5.39
N GLY A 37 -3.78 -10.90 6.63
CA GLY A 37 -3.42 -12.21 7.18
C GLY A 37 -2.13 -12.75 6.58
N CYS A 38 -2.14 -14.03 6.18
CA CYS A 38 -1.02 -14.67 5.51
C CYS A 38 -1.10 -14.43 4.00
N PHE A 39 -0.37 -13.43 3.51
CA PHE A 39 -0.50 -12.93 2.13
C PHE A 39 -0.24 -13.98 1.04
N ASN A 40 0.46 -15.06 1.37
CA ASN A 40 0.76 -16.16 0.45
C ASN A 40 -0.41 -17.15 0.27
N LEU A 41 -1.51 -17.00 1.03
CA LEU A 41 -2.72 -17.81 0.84
C LEU A 41 -3.65 -17.18 -0.19
N GLU A 42 -4.29 -18.02 -1.00
CA GLU A 42 -5.29 -17.59 -1.96
C GLU A 42 -6.42 -16.79 -1.28
N GLY A 43 -6.81 -15.66 -1.88
CA GLY A 43 -7.86 -14.80 -1.32
C GLY A 43 -7.40 -13.82 -0.23
N SER A 44 -6.12 -13.86 0.17
CA SER A 44 -5.58 -12.98 1.22
C SER A 44 -5.26 -11.57 0.72
N CYS A 45 -5.06 -11.43 -0.59
CA CYS A 45 -4.84 -10.15 -1.25
C CYS A 45 -5.91 -9.89 -2.31
N SER A 46 -6.36 -8.65 -2.37
CA SER A 46 -7.33 -8.19 -3.37
C SER A 46 -7.03 -6.79 -3.85
N CYS A 47 -7.45 -6.48 -5.08
CA CYS A 47 -7.32 -5.16 -5.69
C CYS A 47 -8.61 -4.79 -6.44
N GLN A 48 -9.11 -3.58 -6.19
CA GLN A 48 -10.25 -3.01 -6.89
C GLN A 48 -10.06 -1.51 -7.02
N LYS A 49 -10.02 -0.98 -8.24
CA LYS A 49 -9.95 0.48 -8.45
C LYS A 49 -11.16 1.20 -7.82
N ASP A 50 -10.91 2.11 -6.86
CA ASP A 50 -11.93 2.96 -6.23
C ASP A 50 -11.43 4.37 -5.88
N ASP A 51 -10.44 4.51 -5.00
CA ASP A 51 -9.88 5.80 -4.57
C ASP A 51 -8.72 6.29 -5.43
N TYR A 52 -7.96 5.36 -6.00
CA TYR A 52 -6.83 5.65 -6.86
C TYR A 52 -7.27 5.87 -8.31
N LEU A 53 -6.51 6.71 -9.04
CA LEU A 53 -6.86 7.05 -10.43
C LEU A 53 -6.81 5.83 -11.35
N ASP A 54 -5.88 4.93 -11.08
CA ASP A 54 -5.67 3.68 -11.82
C ASP A 54 -5.60 2.49 -10.86
N SER A 55 -5.94 1.31 -11.36
CA SER A 55 -5.77 0.06 -10.61
C SER A 55 -4.30 -0.14 -10.26
N ILE A 56 -4.03 -0.64 -9.05
CA ILE A 56 -2.67 -0.88 -8.56
C ILE A 56 -2.08 -2.13 -9.24
N THR A 57 -2.93 -3.11 -9.52
CA THR A 57 -2.62 -4.30 -10.32
C THR A 57 -3.84 -4.70 -11.15
N GLU A 58 -3.65 -5.52 -12.17
CA GLU A 58 -4.74 -6.08 -12.98
C GLU A 58 -5.43 -7.27 -12.28
N SER A 59 -4.76 -7.92 -11.34
CA SER A 59 -5.30 -9.07 -10.60
C SER A 59 -6.25 -8.63 -9.50
N THR A 60 -7.50 -9.09 -9.55
CA THR A 60 -8.51 -8.75 -8.54
C THR A 60 -8.35 -9.52 -7.23
N ILE A 61 -7.90 -10.77 -7.31
CA ILE A 61 -7.58 -11.65 -6.19
C ILE A 61 -6.24 -12.31 -6.48
N PHE A 62 -5.34 -12.31 -5.50
CA PHE A 62 -4.00 -12.87 -5.66
C PHE A 62 -3.39 -13.26 -4.32
N SER A 63 -2.25 -13.93 -4.37
CA SER A 63 -1.35 -14.18 -3.25
C SER A 63 0.00 -13.52 -3.51
N VAL A 64 0.73 -13.23 -2.45
CA VAL A 64 2.06 -12.59 -2.49
C VAL A 64 3.02 -13.44 -1.66
N ASP A 65 4.06 -13.96 -2.32
CA ASP A 65 5.11 -14.74 -1.66
C ASP A 65 6.09 -13.84 -0.89
N GLU A 66 6.42 -12.68 -1.46
CA GLU A 66 7.38 -11.73 -0.91
C GLU A 66 6.99 -10.29 -1.23
N TYR A 67 7.27 -9.36 -0.30
CA TYR A 67 7.14 -7.92 -0.53
C TYR A 67 8.24 -7.15 0.20
N GLU A 68 8.65 -6.01 -0.36
CA GLU A 68 9.65 -5.13 0.23
C GLU A 68 8.99 -3.83 0.72
N LYS A 69 9.45 -3.33 1.89
CA LYS A 69 9.03 -2.05 2.43
C LYS A 69 10.22 -1.08 2.47
N LEU A 70 10.14 -0.04 1.67
CA LEU A 70 11.15 1.02 1.58
C LEU A 70 10.75 2.19 2.48
N HIS A 71 11.67 2.66 3.33
CA HIS A 71 11.50 3.89 4.10
C HIS A 71 12.38 4.98 3.50
N CYS A 72 11.76 6.10 3.13
CA CYS A 72 12.48 7.28 2.64
C CYS A 72 12.64 8.29 3.78
N PHE A 73 13.88 8.71 4.03
CA PHE A 73 14.18 9.79 4.98
C PHE A 73 14.47 11.08 4.22
N THR A 74 13.86 12.19 4.63
CA THR A 74 14.24 13.52 4.15
C THR A 74 15.48 13.99 4.91
N LYS A 75 16.48 14.54 4.20
CA LYS A 75 17.78 14.97 4.74
C LYS A 75 17.69 16.01 5.88
N GLU A 76 16.52 16.58 6.16
CA GLU A 76 16.34 17.56 7.26
C GLU A 76 16.24 16.95 8.66
N LYS A 77 16.02 15.63 8.80
CA LYS A 77 15.83 15.00 10.13
C LYS A 77 17.07 14.33 10.73
N ASP A 78 18.18 14.26 10.00
CA ASP A 78 19.41 13.63 10.49
C ASP A 78 20.09 14.41 11.62
N LEU A 79 19.77 15.70 11.83
CA LEU A 79 20.35 16.50 12.91
C LEU A 79 19.72 16.26 14.30
N ILE A 80 18.48 15.79 14.36
CA ILE A 80 17.74 15.65 15.63
C ILE A 80 17.90 14.24 16.21
N CYS A 81 18.07 13.21 15.37
CA CYS A 81 18.18 11.82 15.81
C CYS A 81 19.61 11.35 16.12
N GLN A 82 20.65 12.18 15.96
CA GLN A 82 22.03 11.86 16.33
C GLN A 82 22.48 12.48 17.68
N ASN A 83 21.62 13.26 18.34
CA ASN A 83 21.93 13.95 19.60
C ASN A 83 20.98 13.58 20.77
N LEU A 84 20.34 12.42 20.73
CA LEU A 84 19.55 11.86 21.84
C LEU A 84 20.01 10.44 22.16
#